data_AF-A0A9P6Z259-F1
#
_entry.id   AF-A0A9P6Z259-F1
#
_cell.length_a   1.000
_cell.length_b   1.000
_cell.length_c   1.000
_cell.angle_alpha   90.00
_cell.angle_beta   90.00
_cell.angle_gamma   90.00
#
_symmetry.space_group_name_H-M   'P 1'
#
loop_
_entity.id
_entity.type
_entity.pdbx_description
1 polymer ?
#
loop_
_entity_poly.entity_id
_entity_poly.type
_entity_poly.pdbx_seq_one_letter_code
_entity_poly.pdbx_strand_id
1 'polypeptide(L)'
;MDSKLLSRLDLIADNTLSVLFERNRLKDLKLDVEKYETNVQKNLTQLKQGIQTLEQQLSEQEQTNTAKDTKTEENKLIALQVKVDRLEVLVSGNAADSTTRELLLNNKNNNPPRFNPIDANHLENSQILQLQQRIMDDQDQDLDDLSDAILRQRELGLLIGEELETHAILIDETDEMVDRTDERLRRAKKKLDYVGRKVKDNKSICIVIALVLIFFILVALFR
;
A
#
# COMPACT_ATOMS: atom_id res chain seq x y z
N MET A 1 -16.37 -26.30 6.79
CA MET A 1 -15.69 -25.12 6.26
C MET A 1 -15.22 -25.39 4.85
N ASP A 2 -15.52 -24.50 3.91
CA ASP A 2 -14.98 -24.60 2.55
C ASP A 2 -13.53 -24.12 2.50
N SER A 3 -12.55 -25.02 2.71
CA SER A 3 -11.11 -24.69 2.68
C SER A 3 -10.66 -24.06 1.34
N LYS A 4 -11.39 -24.34 0.26
CA LYS A 4 -11.22 -23.72 -1.06
C LYS A 4 -11.61 -22.24 -1.08
N LEU A 5 -12.63 -21.85 -0.33
CA LEU A 5 -13.07 -20.46 -0.20
C LEU A 5 -12.01 -19.67 0.57
N LEU A 6 -11.52 -20.22 1.69
CA LEU A 6 -10.43 -19.62 2.48
C LEU A 6 -9.16 -19.37 1.64
N SER A 7 -8.72 -20.37 0.88
CA SER A 7 -7.52 -20.26 0.02
C SER A 7 -7.70 -19.25 -1.12
N ARG A 8 -8.91 -19.19 -1.69
CA ARG A 8 -9.26 -18.20 -2.71
C ARG A 8 -9.27 -16.78 -2.15
N LEU A 9 -9.75 -16.62 -0.92
CA LEU A 9 -9.81 -15.33 -0.25
C LEU A 9 -8.42 -14.82 0.14
N ASP A 10 -7.53 -15.70 0.61
CA ASP A 10 -6.13 -15.36 0.89
C ASP A 10 -5.40 -14.90 -0.39
N LEU A 11 -5.61 -15.62 -1.50
CA LEU A 11 -5.05 -15.21 -2.81
C LEU A 11 -5.62 -13.87 -3.30
N ILE A 12 -6.89 -13.57 -3.04
CA ILE A 12 -7.47 -12.24 -3.34
C ILE A 12 -6.83 -11.17 -2.43
N ALA A 13 -6.60 -11.46 -1.15
CA ALA A 13 -5.94 -10.53 -0.23
C ALA A 13 -4.52 -10.20 -0.69
N ASP A 14 -3.73 -11.20 -1.07
CA ASP A 14 -2.35 -11.02 -1.56
C ASP A 14 -2.30 -10.25 -2.89
N ASN A 15 -3.23 -10.53 -3.81
CA ASN A 15 -3.37 -9.75 -5.03
C ASN A 15 -3.78 -8.30 -4.75
N THR A 16 -4.64 -8.08 -3.76
CA THR A 16 -5.08 -6.72 -3.38
C THR A 16 -3.96 -5.93 -2.71
N LEU A 17 -3.09 -6.59 -1.94
CA LEU A 17 -1.84 -5.99 -1.44
C LEU A 17 -0.95 -5.54 -2.59
N SER A 18 -0.70 -6.40 -3.59
CA SER A 18 0.13 -6.03 -4.75
C SER A 18 -0.44 -4.84 -5.52
N VAL A 19 -1.75 -4.85 -5.79
CA VAL A 19 -2.44 -3.75 -6.49
C VAL A 19 -2.40 -2.46 -5.67
N LEU A 20 -2.40 -2.53 -4.32
CA LEU A 20 -2.23 -1.38 -3.44
C LEU A 20 -0.82 -0.78 -3.47
N PHE A 21 0.22 -1.63 -3.52
CA PHE A 21 1.59 -1.16 -3.68
C PHE A 21 1.78 -0.48 -5.03
N GLU A 22 1.25 -1.05 -6.10
CA GLU A 22 1.25 -0.41 -7.43
C GLU A 22 0.46 0.91 -7.42
N ARG A 23 -0.70 0.96 -6.76
CA ARG A 23 -1.49 2.20 -6.57
C ARG A 23 -0.68 3.28 -5.87
N ASN A 24 -0.03 2.97 -4.74
CA ASN A 24 0.76 3.95 -3.99
C ASN A 24 1.94 4.46 -4.81
N ARG A 25 2.64 3.57 -5.52
CA ARG A 25 3.72 3.95 -6.46
C ARG A 25 3.20 4.86 -7.59
N LEU A 26 2.05 4.57 -8.17
CA LEU A 26 1.44 5.38 -9.23
C LEU A 26 0.94 6.74 -8.72
N LYS A 27 0.50 6.81 -7.46
CA LYS A 27 0.12 8.04 -6.78
C LYS A 27 1.33 8.96 -6.58
N ASP A 28 2.48 8.41 -6.22
CA ASP A 28 3.74 9.16 -6.11
C ASP A 28 4.19 9.71 -7.47
N LEU A 29 3.96 8.95 -8.54
CA LEU A 29 4.19 9.38 -9.92
C LEU A 29 3.11 10.32 -10.49
N LYS A 30 2.07 10.69 -9.71
CA LYS A 30 0.91 11.50 -10.13
C LYS A 30 0.23 11.02 -11.42
N LEU A 31 0.24 9.72 -11.66
CA LEU A 31 -0.41 9.10 -12.82
C LEU A 31 -1.85 8.70 -12.47
N ASP A 32 -2.64 8.32 -13.47
CA ASP A 32 -4.06 8.02 -13.30
C ASP A 32 -4.29 6.75 -12.46
N VAL A 33 -4.90 6.91 -11.27
CA VAL A 33 -5.04 5.86 -10.24
C VAL A 33 -6.45 5.27 -10.22
N GLU A 34 -7.41 5.85 -10.96
CA GLU A 34 -8.84 5.55 -10.86
C GLU A 34 -9.18 4.08 -11.11
N LYS A 35 -8.50 3.45 -12.07
CA LYS A 35 -8.66 2.02 -12.39
C LYS A 35 -8.19 1.12 -11.24
N TYR A 36 -7.11 1.50 -10.57
CA TYR A 36 -6.55 0.75 -9.43
C TYR A 36 -7.43 0.90 -8.20
N GLU A 37 -7.96 2.10 -7.93
CA GLU A 37 -8.92 2.32 -6.84
C GLU A 37 -10.20 1.52 -7.04
N THR A 38 -10.75 1.50 -8.25
CA THR A 38 -11.94 0.73 -8.58
C THR A 38 -11.73 -0.77 -8.40
N ASN A 39 -10.55 -1.29 -8.79
CA ASN A 39 -10.21 -2.70 -8.62
C ASN A 39 -10.01 -3.07 -7.15
N VAL A 40 -9.32 -2.22 -6.38
CA VAL A 40 -9.12 -2.42 -4.94
C VAL A 40 -10.47 -2.42 -4.20
N GLN A 41 -11.37 -1.47 -4.49
CA GLN A 41 -12.71 -1.44 -3.88
C GLN A 41 -13.52 -2.70 -4.20
N LYS A 42 -13.45 -3.20 -5.43
CA LYS A 42 -14.13 -4.46 -5.83
C LYS A 42 -13.57 -5.66 -5.08
N ASN A 43 -12.24 -5.79 -5.02
CA ASN A 43 -11.60 -6.90 -4.31
C ASN A 43 -11.87 -6.87 -2.80
N LEU A 44 -11.85 -5.67 -2.19
CA LEU A 44 -12.13 -5.48 -0.77
C LEU A 44 -13.60 -5.83 -0.45
N THR A 45 -14.53 -5.44 -1.33
CA THR A 45 -15.94 -5.83 -1.20
C THR A 45 -16.13 -7.34 -1.30
N GLN A 46 -15.42 -8.00 -2.23
CA GLN A 46 -15.44 -9.47 -2.37
C GLN A 46 -14.81 -10.18 -1.16
N LEU A 47 -13.72 -9.63 -0.60
CA LEU A 47 -13.10 -10.09 0.64
C LEU A 47 -14.07 -10.01 1.81
N LYS A 48 -14.72 -8.85 2.03
CA LYS A 48 -15.70 -8.65 3.10
C LYS A 48 -16.88 -9.63 3.00
N GLN A 49 -17.45 -9.78 1.80
CA GLN A 49 -18.55 -10.71 1.56
C GLN A 49 -18.12 -12.17 1.79
N GLY A 50 -16.90 -12.53 1.36
CA GLY A 50 -16.34 -13.87 1.56
C GLY A 50 -16.06 -14.18 3.03
N ILE A 51 -15.52 -13.22 3.79
CA ILE A 51 -15.32 -13.35 5.24
C ILE A 51 -16.65 -13.55 5.94
N GLN A 52 -17.66 -12.75 5.61
CA GLN A 52 -19.00 -12.85 6.21
C GLN A 52 -19.64 -14.23 5.95
N THR A 53 -19.43 -14.81 4.76
CA THR A 53 -19.89 -16.18 4.48
C THR A 53 -19.12 -17.25 5.26
N LEU A 54 -17.82 -17.06 5.48
CA LEU A 54 -17.01 -17.97 6.29
C LEU A 54 -17.38 -17.88 7.78
N GLU A 55 -17.61 -16.67 8.31
CA GLU A 55 -18.09 -16.45 9.68
C GLU A 55 -19.43 -17.17 9.91
N GLN A 56 -20.36 -17.08 8.94
CA GLN A 56 -21.65 -17.77 9.02
C GLN A 56 -21.49 -19.30 9.00
N GLN A 57 -20.60 -19.84 8.15
CA GLN A 57 -20.27 -21.27 8.13
C GLN A 57 -19.59 -21.75 9.43
N LEU A 58 -18.77 -20.90 10.05
CA LEU A 58 -18.11 -21.18 11.34
C LEU A 58 -19.13 -21.23 12.46
N SER A 59 -20.06 -20.28 12.51
CA SER A 59 -21.16 -20.24 13.48
C SER A 59 -22.09 -21.46 13.37
N GLU A 60 -22.36 -21.92 12.13
CA GLU A 60 -23.13 -23.15 11.89
C GLU A 60 -22.36 -24.42 12.32
N GLN A 61 -21.03 -24.45 12.18
CA GLN A 61 -20.20 -25.59 12.61
C GLN A 61 -19.95 -25.64 14.11
N GLU A 62 -19.86 -24.51 14.81
CA GLU A 62 -19.75 -24.45 16.28
C GLU A 62 -20.96 -25.12 16.96
N GLN A 63 -22.15 -25.03 16.37
CA GLN A 63 -23.36 -25.69 16.87
C GLN A 63 -23.31 -27.22 16.72
N THR A 64 -22.39 -27.77 15.91
CA THR A 64 -22.27 -29.20 15.64
C THR A 64 -21.17 -29.92 16.44
N ASN A 65 -20.53 -29.25 17.43
CA ASN A 65 -19.59 -29.86 18.40
C ASN A 65 -18.41 -30.66 17.79
N THR A 66 -17.78 -30.18 16.72
CA THR A 66 -16.54 -30.79 16.16
C THR A 66 -15.29 -29.97 16.54
N ALA A 67 -14.96 -29.92 17.82
CA ALA A 67 -14.10 -28.90 18.45
C ALA A 67 -12.55 -29.02 18.26
N LYS A 68 -12.04 -29.79 17.28
CA LYS A 68 -10.58 -29.97 17.11
C LYS A 68 -9.98 -29.38 15.84
N ASP A 69 -10.72 -29.36 14.73
CA ASP A 69 -10.26 -28.71 13.47
C ASP A 69 -10.58 -27.20 13.45
N THR A 70 -11.65 -26.80 14.15
CA THR A 70 -12.18 -25.43 14.14
C THR A 70 -11.20 -24.39 14.67
N LYS A 71 -10.35 -24.70 15.66
CA LYS A 71 -9.37 -23.73 16.19
C LYS A 71 -8.31 -23.30 15.18
N THR A 72 -7.88 -24.22 14.30
CA THR A 72 -6.91 -23.86 13.25
C THR A 72 -7.56 -23.06 12.14
N GLU A 73 -8.85 -23.29 11.89
CA GLU A 73 -9.65 -22.57 10.92
C GLU A 73 -10.06 -21.17 11.44
N GLU A 74 -10.43 -21.06 12.71
CA GLU A 74 -10.61 -19.80 13.45
C GLU A 74 -9.33 -18.95 13.40
N ASN A 75 -8.18 -19.53 13.71
CA ASN A 75 -6.91 -18.81 13.68
C ASN A 75 -6.56 -18.28 12.27
N LYS A 76 -6.92 -19.01 11.20
CA LYS A 76 -6.73 -18.57 9.82
C LYS A 76 -7.74 -17.50 9.42
N LEU A 77 -9.00 -17.60 9.86
CA LEU A 77 -10.03 -16.59 9.63
C LEU A 77 -9.67 -15.28 10.35
N ILE A 78 -9.23 -15.36 11.61
CA ILE A 78 -8.73 -14.22 12.38
C ILE A 78 -7.53 -13.59 11.67
N ALA A 79 -6.58 -14.39 11.20
CA ALA A 79 -5.44 -13.88 10.44
C ALA A 79 -5.86 -13.15 9.16
N LEU A 80 -6.89 -13.65 8.47
CA LEU A 80 -7.43 -13.04 7.27
C LEU A 80 -8.21 -11.75 7.58
N GLN A 81 -8.96 -11.71 8.68
CA GLN A 81 -9.61 -10.51 9.20
C GLN A 81 -8.59 -9.40 9.44
N VAL A 82 -7.50 -9.72 10.16
CA VAL A 82 -6.42 -8.79 10.46
C VAL A 82 -5.74 -8.29 9.18
N LYS A 83 -5.55 -9.16 8.18
CA LYS A 83 -5.04 -8.75 6.86
C LYS A 83 -5.99 -7.78 6.15
N VAL A 84 -7.30 -8.00 6.22
CA VAL A 84 -8.31 -7.12 5.59
C VAL A 84 -8.40 -5.77 6.31
N ASP A 85 -8.40 -5.73 7.63
CA ASP A 85 -8.38 -4.47 8.39
C ASP A 85 -7.12 -3.65 8.05
N ARG A 86 -5.98 -4.34 7.93
CA ARG A 86 -4.72 -3.71 7.49
C ARG A 86 -4.81 -3.15 6.08
N LEU A 87 -5.47 -3.88 5.17
CA LEU A 87 -5.75 -3.41 3.81
C LEU A 87 -6.66 -2.17 3.83
N GLU A 88 -7.67 -2.10 4.69
CA GLU A 88 -8.54 -0.92 4.81
C GLU A 88 -7.80 0.34 5.27
N VAL A 89 -6.90 0.18 6.25
CA VAL A 89 -6.05 1.29 6.73
C VAL A 89 -5.13 1.80 5.62
N LEU A 90 -4.53 0.89 4.83
CA LEU A 90 -3.67 1.25 3.71
C LEU A 90 -4.44 1.91 2.54
N VAL A 91 -5.69 1.49 2.30
CA VAL A 91 -6.56 2.09 1.28
C VAL A 91 -6.96 3.51 1.64
N SER A 92 -7.30 3.74 2.91
CA SER A 92 -7.88 4.99 3.41
C SER A 92 -6.92 6.19 3.36
N GLY A 93 -5.62 5.98 3.12
CA GLY A 93 -4.68 7.07 2.84
C GLY A 93 -4.44 8.04 4.01
N ASN A 94 -5.01 7.79 5.19
CA ASN A 94 -4.63 8.42 6.46
C ASN A 94 -3.33 7.77 6.96
N ALA A 95 -2.27 7.94 6.17
CA ALA A 95 -0.90 7.63 6.55
C ALA A 95 -0.41 8.70 7.54
N ALA A 96 -1.00 8.72 8.75
CA ALA A 96 -0.24 9.15 9.90
C ALA A 96 0.76 8.03 10.17
N ASP A 97 2.01 8.31 9.81
CA ASP A 97 3.22 7.50 9.70
C ASP A 97 3.61 6.62 10.92
N SER A 98 2.73 6.53 11.93
CA SER A 98 2.87 5.81 13.19
C SER A 98 2.13 4.47 13.19
N THR A 99 0.87 4.44 12.73
CA THR A 99 0.03 3.22 12.77
C THR A 99 0.47 2.19 11.74
N THR A 100 0.91 2.62 10.56
CA THR A 100 1.42 1.72 9.52
C THR A 100 2.76 1.10 9.93
N ARG A 101 3.62 1.85 10.63
CA ARG A 101 4.84 1.30 11.24
C ARG A 101 4.52 0.31 12.36
N GLU A 102 3.61 0.64 13.28
CA GLU A 102 3.16 -0.29 14.32
C GLU A 102 2.52 -1.58 13.76
N LEU A 103 1.79 -1.49 12.65
CA LEU A 103 1.18 -2.64 11.96
C LEU A 103 2.17 -3.42 11.08
N LEU A 104 3.22 -2.78 10.55
CA LEU A 104 4.33 -3.44 9.84
C LEU A 104 5.27 -4.16 10.80
N LEU A 105 5.39 -3.65 12.03
CA LEU A 105 6.21 -4.23 13.10
C LEU A 105 5.54 -5.40 13.82
N ASN A 106 4.42 -5.94 13.31
CA ASN A 106 3.79 -7.16 13.82
C ASN A 106 3.61 -7.15 15.35
N ASN A 107 2.74 -6.27 15.84
CA ASN A 107 2.27 -6.29 17.22
C ASN A 107 1.36 -7.51 17.47
N LYS A 108 1.93 -8.70 17.53
CA LYS A 108 1.29 -9.87 18.16
C LYS A 108 1.75 -10.09 19.60
N ASN A 109 2.95 -9.62 19.96
CA ASN A 109 3.58 -9.97 21.23
C ASN A 109 4.15 -8.76 22.01
N ASN A 110 3.57 -7.55 21.96
CA ASN A 110 3.86 -6.53 22.97
C ASN A 110 3.12 -6.82 24.29
N ASN A 111 3.15 -8.07 24.77
CA ASN A 111 3.19 -8.22 26.22
C ASN A 111 4.63 -7.87 26.58
N PRO A 112 4.90 -6.70 27.23
CA PRO A 112 6.18 -6.55 27.89
C PRO A 112 6.38 -7.78 28.79
N PRO A 113 7.62 -8.29 28.95
CA PRO A 113 7.87 -9.44 29.80
C PRO A 113 7.14 -9.20 31.12
N ARG A 114 6.12 -10.01 31.39
CA ARG A 114 5.24 -9.81 32.54
C ARG A 114 6.07 -10.16 33.77
N PHE A 115 6.84 -9.20 34.25
CA PHE A 115 7.38 -9.22 35.60
C PHE A 115 6.19 -9.01 36.55
N ASN A 116 5.40 -10.06 36.76
CA ASN A 116 4.47 -10.09 37.87
C ASN A 116 5.32 -10.09 39.14
N PRO A 117 5.26 -9.05 39.98
CA PRO A 117 5.91 -9.08 41.27
C PRO A 117 5.25 -10.20 42.06
N ILE A 118 6.00 -11.26 42.37
CA ILE A 118 5.50 -12.38 43.14
C ILE A 118 5.36 -11.89 44.58
N ASP A 119 4.14 -11.87 45.13
CA ASP A 119 3.90 -11.70 46.56
C ASP A 119 4.42 -12.96 47.29
N ALA A 120 5.74 -13.00 47.52
CA ALA A 120 6.46 -14.13 48.11
C ALA A 120 6.17 -14.33 49.61
N ASN A 121 5.32 -13.48 50.21
CA ASN A 121 5.05 -13.48 51.64
C ASN A 121 4.18 -14.67 52.11
N HIS A 122 3.58 -15.44 51.18
CA HIS A 122 2.64 -16.52 51.50
C HIS A 122 2.94 -17.89 50.86
N LEU A 123 4.05 -18.05 50.13
CA LEU A 123 4.39 -19.32 49.47
C LEU A 123 5.48 -20.08 50.23
N GLU A 124 5.34 -21.40 50.26
CA GLU A 124 6.36 -22.32 50.79
C GLU A 124 7.58 -22.35 49.83
N ASN A 125 8.82 -22.45 50.34
CA ASN A 125 10.05 -22.38 49.52
C ASN A 125 10.08 -23.35 48.33
N SER A 126 9.44 -24.52 48.46
CA SER A 126 9.28 -25.51 47.39
C SER A 126 8.38 -25.02 46.24
N GLN A 127 7.32 -24.29 46.58
CA GLN A 127 6.36 -23.72 45.64
C GLN A 127 6.95 -22.50 44.92
N ILE A 128 7.80 -21.73 45.62
CA ILE A 128 8.56 -20.61 45.04
C ILE A 128 9.54 -21.11 43.98
N LEU A 129 10.28 -22.21 44.24
CA LEU A 129 11.20 -22.80 43.27
C LEU A 129 10.50 -23.30 42.00
N GLN A 130 9.37 -23.99 42.13
CA GLN A 130 8.59 -24.45 40.97
C GLN A 130 8.02 -23.28 40.16
N LEU A 131 7.58 -22.21 40.84
CA LEU A 131 7.08 -21.01 40.19
C LEU A 131 8.21 -20.26 39.47
N GLN A 132 9.37 -20.13 40.10
CA GLN A 132 10.54 -19.48 39.52
C GLN A 132 11.05 -20.22 38.28
N GLN A 133 11.02 -21.56 38.31
CA GLN A 133 11.41 -22.37 37.16
C GLN A 133 10.45 -22.20 35.98
N ARG A 134 9.14 -22.16 36.23
CA ARG A 134 8.15 -21.85 35.20
C ARG A 134 8.33 -20.44 34.62
N ILE A 135 8.64 -19.45 35.45
CA ILE A 135 8.88 -18.08 34.99
C ILE A 135 10.15 -17.99 34.15
N MET A 136 11.21 -18.73 34.50
CA MET A 136 12.42 -18.81 33.67
C MET A 136 12.14 -19.47 32.32
N ASP A 137 11.37 -20.56 32.30
CA ASP A 137 10.99 -21.24 31.06
C ASP A 137 10.14 -20.33 30.15
N ASP A 138 9.19 -19.57 30.71
CA ASP A 138 8.40 -18.59 29.96
C ASP A 138 9.26 -17.44 29.41
N GLN A 139 10.24 -16.97 30.19
CA GLN A 139 11.16 -15.90 29.75
C GLN A 139 12.12 -16.34 28.65
N ASP A 140 12.62 -17.57 28.70
CA ASP A 140 13.46 -18.12 27.64
C ASP A 140 12.66 -18.25 26.33
N GLN A 141 11.40 -18.65 26.41
CA GLN A 141 10.49 -18.69 25.26
C GLN A 141 10.24 -17.29 24.66
N ASP A 142 10.06 -16.27 25.50
CA ASP A 142 9.93 -14.87 25.05
C ASP A 142 11.23 -14.34 24.40
N LEU A 143 12.40 -14.75 24.89
CA LEU A 143 13.70 -14.37 24.33
C LEU A 143 13.97 -15.03 22.97
N ASP A 144 13.56 -16.29 22.79
CA ASP A 144 13.63 -16.97 21.50
C ASP A 144 12.76 -16.24 20.46
N ASP A 145 11.52 -15.90 20.81
CA ASP A 145 10.62 -15.12 19.94
C ASP A 145 11.19 -13.74 19.58
N LEU A 146 11.83 -13.06 20.55
CA LEU A 146 12.50 -11.78 20.33
C LEU A 146 13.72 -11.92 19.41
N SER A 147 14.53 -12.97 19.60
CA SER A 147 15.68 -13.28 18.74
C SER A 147 15.24 -13.48 17.30
N ASP A 148 14.17 -14.24 17.11
CA ASP A 148 13.54 -14.52 15.83
C ASP A 148 13.01 -13.25 15.15
N ALA A 149 12.40 -12.34 15.93
CA ALA A 149 11.97 -11.03 15.46
C ALA A 149 13.15 -10.13 15.05
N ILE A 150 14.25 -10.15 15.81
CA ILE A 150 15.47 -9.38 15.50
C ILE A 150 16.14 -9.91 14.22
N LEU A 151 16.18 -11.22 14.01
CA LEU A 151 16.70 -11.83 12.78
C LEU A 151 15.90 -11.37 11.55
N ARG A 152 14.56 -11.38 11.64
CA ARG A 152 13.67 -10.88 10.59
C ARG A 152 13.84 -9.37 10.37
N GLN A 153 13.99 -8.59 11.44
CA GLN A 153 14.22 -7.14 11.34
C GLN A 153 15.57 -6.84 10.65
N ARG A 154 16.61 -7.62 10.94
CA ARG A 154 17.90 -7.51 10.27
C ARG A 154 17.78 -7.82 8.78
N GLU A 155 17.07 -8.89 8.42
CA GLU A 155 16.82 -9.26 7.02
C GLU A 155 16.06 -8.15 6.28
N LEU A 156 14.99 -7.61 6.87
CA LEU A 156 14.27 -6.45 6.34
C LEU A 156 15.18 -5.23 6.19
N GLY A 157 16.05 -4.97 7.17
CA GLY A 157 17.01 -3.86 7.10
C GLY A 157 18.01 -3.99 5.95
N LEU A 158 18.46 -5.22 5.66
CA LEU A 158 19.34 -5.49 4.52
C LEU A 158 18.60 -5.27 3.19
N LEU A 159 17.37 -5.76 3.07
CA LEU A 159 16.55 -5.59 1.87
C LEU A 159 16.18 -4.12 1.63
N ILE A 160 15.86 -3.36 2.68
CA ILE A 160 15.65 -1.91 2.59
C ILE A 160 16.94 -1.22 2.13
N GLY A 161 18.10 -1.66 2.60
CA GLY A 161 19.39 -1.14 2.14
C GLY A 161 19.61 -1.34 0.64
N GLU A 162 19.34 -2.55 0.15
CA GLU A 162 19.45 -2.89 -1.28
C GLU A 162 18.44 -2.12 -2.15
N GLU A 163 17.20 -1.98 -1.69
CA GLU A 163 16.17 -1.20 -2.40
C GLU A 163 16.52 0.28 -2.41
N LEU A 164 17.07 0.83 -1.33
CA LEU A 164 17.52 2.23 -1.28
C LEU A 164 18.71 2.48 -2.22
N GLU A 165 19.65 1.54 -2.32
CA GLU A 165 20.75 1.62 -3.30
C GLU A 165 20.20 1.57 -4.74
N THR A 166 19.25 0.67 -5.00
CA THR A 166 18.57 0.58 -6.29
C THR A 166 17.79 1.87 -6.61
N HIS A 167 17.10 2.44 -5.62
CA HIS A 167 16.39 3.70 -5.76
C HIS A 167 17.34 4.88 -6.00
N ALA A 168 18.52 4.91 -5.40
CA ALA A 168 19.52 5.95 -5.68
C ALA A 168 19.92 5.91 -7.16
N ILE A 169 20.15 4.72 -7.72
CA ILE A 169 20.46 4.54 -9.14
C ILE A 169 19.29 4.98 -10.03
N LEU A 170 18.05 4.62 -9.66
CA LEU A 170 16.86 5.03 -10.41
C LEU A 170 16.62 6.55 -10.36
N ILE A 171 16.92 7.21 -9.23
CA ILE A 171 16.83 8.67 -9.10
C ILE A 171 17.82 9.34 -10.05
N ASP A 172 19.06 8.86 -10.13
CA ASP A 172 20.06 9.40 -11.05
C ASP A 172 19.63 9.25 -12.52
N GLU A 173 19.06 8.10 -12.91
CA GLU A 173 18.50 7.91 -14.26
C GLU A 173 17.30 8.82 -14.52
N THR A 174 16.46 9.02 -13.50
CA THR A 174 15.30 9.92 -13.58
C THR A 174 15.76 11.37 -13.78
N ASP A 175 16.83 11.80 -13.11
CA ASP A 175 17.42 13.14 -13.27
C ASP A 175 17.94 13.35 -14.70
N GLU A 176 18.64 12.36 -15.26
CA GLU A 176 19.08 12.41 -16.66
C GLU A 176 17.90 12.49 -17.64
N MET A 177 16.80 11.77 -17.36
CA MET A 177 15.59 11.83 -18.18
C MET A 177 14.89 13.19 -18.07
N VAL A 178 14.88 13.79 -16.87
CA VAL A 178 14.34 15.13 -16.63
C VAL A 178 15.15 16.17 -17.41
N ASP A 179 16.48 16.11 -17.38
CA ASP A 179 17.37 17.00 -18.14
C ASP A 179 17.11 16.91 -19.66
N ARG A 180 17.00 15.69 -20.20
CA ARG A 180 16.65 15.47 -21.61
C ARG A 180 15.27 16.03 -21.94
N THR A 181 14.33 15.95 -21.02
CA THR A 181 12.97 16.47 -21.19
C THR A 181 12.95 18.00 -21.15
N ASP A 182 13.71 18.63 -20.25
CA ASP A 182 13.87 20.09 -20.21
C ASP A 182 14.48 20.62 -21.51
N GLU A 183 15.52 19.97 -22.04
CA GLU A 183 16.10 20.34 -23.33
C GLU A 183 15.06 20.30 -24.46
N ARG A 184 14.25 19.23 -24.53
CA ARG A 184 13.19 19.08 -25.53
C ARG A 184 12.14 20.16 -25.36
N LEU A 185 11.71 20.43 -24.13
CA LEU A 185 10.72 21.44 -23.81
C LEU A 185 11.22 22.85 -24.16
N ARG A 186 12.49 23.15 -23.87
CA ARG A 186 13.14 24.42 -24.22
C ARG A 186 13.24 24.59 -25.74
N ARG A 187 13.56 23.53 -26.50
CA ARG A 187 13.54 23.54 -27.97
C ARG A 187 12.11 23.74 -28.51
N ALA A 188 11.12 23.05 -27.93
CA ALA A 188 9.72 23.21 -28.30
C ALA A 188 9.22 24.64 -28.04
N LYS A 189 9.55 25.21 -26.88
CA LYS A 189 9.26 26.60 -26.53
C LYS A 189 9.87 27.58 -27.52
N LYS A 190 11.14 27.40 -27.90
CA LYS A 190 11.79 28.25 -28.93
C LYS A 190 11.06 28.18 -30.28
N LYS A 191 10.62 26.98 -30.71
CA LYS A 191 9.83 26.83 -31.94
C LYS A 191 8.48 27.55 -31.82
N LEU A 192 7.81 27.42 -30.68
CA LEU A 192 6.53 28.08 -30.42
C LEU A 192 6.68 29.61 -30.43
N ASP A 193 7.72 30.14 -29.81
CA ASP A 193 8.05 31.57 -29.85
C ASP A 193 8.34 32.07 -31.27
N TYR A 194 9.04 31.27 -32.08
CA TYR A 194 9.31 31.61 -33.48
C TYR A 194 8.03 31.64 -34.32
N VAL A 195 7.16 30.62 -34.17
CA VAL A 195 5.87 30.57 -34.85
C VAL A 195 4.98 31.72 -34.40
N GLY A 196 4.92 32.01 -33.09
CA GLY A 196 4.16 33.13 -32.56
C GLY A 196 4.61 34.48 -33.13
N ARG A 197 5.93 34.71 -33.24
CA ARG A 197 6.48 35.92 -33.90
C ARG A 197 6.12 35.97 -35.38
N LYS A 198 6.32 34.89 -36.12
CA LYS A 198 5.97 34.81 -37.55
C LYS A 198 4.49 35.08 -37.81
N VAL A 199 3.59 34.55 -36.97
CA VAL A 199 2.15 34.82 -37.06
C VAL A 199 1.86 36.30 -36.77
N LYS A 200 2.49 36.89 -35.75
CA LYS A 200 2.31 38.31 -35.40
C LYS A 200 2.75 39.23 -36.55
N ASP A 201 3.90 38.95 -37.15
CA ASP A 201 4.46 39.77 -38.24
C ASP A 201 3.62 39.66 -39.52
N ASN A 202 3.08 38.48 -39.80
CA ASN A 202 2.23 38.25 -40.97
C ASN A 202 0.77 38.70 -40.78
N LYS A 203 0.36 39.08 -39.56
CA LYS A 203 -1.02 39.53 -39.27
C LYS A 203 -1.37 40.79 -40.05
N SER A 204 -0.44 41.75 -40.17
CA SER A 204 -0.67 43.00 -40.91
C SER A 204 -0.88 42.73 -42.41
N ILE A 205 -0.05 41.86 -43.01
CA ILE A 205 -0.17 41.43 -44.40
C ILE A 205 -1.49 40.71 -44.66
N CYS A 206 -1.93 39.83 -43.76
CA CYS A 206 -3.22 39.14 -43.90
C CYS A 206 -4.40 40.12 -43.86
N ILE A 207 -4.37 41.12 -42.95
CA ILE A 207 -5.37 42.18 -42.88
C ILE A 207 -5.41 43.01 -44.17
N VAL A 208 -4.25 43.37 -44.72
CA VAL A 208 -4.17 44.14 -45.98
C VAL A 208 -4.78 43.36 -47.15
N ILE A 209 -4.44 42.07 -47.30
CA ILE A 209 -4.99 41.22 -48.37
C ILE A 209 -6.52 41.08 -48.21
N ALA A 210 -7.01 40.87 -46.99
CA ALA A 210 -8.44 40.78 -46.71
C ALA A 210 -9.17 42.08 -47.08
N LEU A 211 -8.61 43.25 -46.76
CA LEU A 211 -9.17 44.55 -47.13
C LEU A 211 -9.21 44.74 -48.65
N VAL A 212 -8.15 44.35 -49.37
CA VAL A 212 -8.11 44.43 -50.84
C VAL A 212 -9.19 43.55 -51.48
N LEU A 213 -9.38 42.32 -50.99
CA LEU A 213 -10.43 41.43 -51.48
C LEU A 213 -11.84 42.01 -51.22
N ILE A 214 -12.08 42.52 -50.02
CA ILE A 214 -13.35 43.19 -49.68
C ILE A 214 -13.60 44.37 -50.61
N PHE A 215 -12.58 45.17 -50.92
CA PHE A 215 -12.70 46.29 -51.85
C PHE A 215 -13.11 45.84 -53.25
N PHE A 216 -12.48 44.79 -53.80
CA PHE A 216 -12.87 44.24 -55.11
C PHE A 216 -14.30 43.71 -55.13
N ILE A 217 -14.74 43.06 -54.05
CA ILE A 217 -16.12 42.58 -53.92
C ILE A 217 -17.11 43.75 -53.92
N LEU A 218 -16.82 44.83 -53.18
CA LEU A 218 -17.66 46.03 -53.16
C LEU A 218 -17.73 46.70 -54.53
N VAL A 219 -16.62 46.80 -55.24
CA VAL A 219 -16.59 47.35 -56.61
C VAL A 219 -17.40 46.47 -57.57
N ALA A 220 -17.30 45.15 -57.46
CA ALA A 220 -18.08 44.23 -58.30
C ALA A 220 -19.58 44.25 -57.99
N LEU A 221 -19.98 44.52 -56.74
CA LEU A 221 -21.38 44.66 -56.36
C LEU A 221 -21.98 46.03 -56.69
N PHE A 222 -21.17 47.08 -56.68
CA PHE A 222 -21.63 48.46 -56.93
C PHE A 222 -21.58 48.87 -58.41
N ARG A 223 -20.88 48.09 -59.24
CA ARG A 223 -20.79 48.26 -60.69
C ARG A 223 -21.84 47.41 -61.39
#